data_AF-M7MF12-F1
#
_entry.id   AF-M7MF12-F1
#
_cell.length_a   1.000
_cell.length_b   1.000
_cell.length_c   1.000
_cell.angle_alpha   90.00
_cell.angle_beta   90.00
_cell.angle_gamma   90.00
#
_symmetry.space_group_name_H-M   'P 1'
#
loop_
_entity.id
_entity.type
_entity.pdbx_description
1 polymer ?
#
loop_
_entity_poly.entity_id
_entity_poly.type
_entity_poly.pdbx_seq_one_letter_code
_entity_poly.pdbx_strand_id
1 'polypeptide(L)'
;MQSISHGKSSGLATVSGLISGCLVHTTLVAFGVSVLIKKNDYLFLIIKLFGAAYLLYLAYKVFKSDGSLHFKSGHVPKKTVLQLFKQGFLMNVLNPKVSLFFLALFPGFLFSTTLSDVTQFYVLGFLFMAVSFIIFSSIAILAGTISIYIQQHKHIGRYLKWLQIVVFVGIAVFILFSKK
;
A
#
# COMPACT_ATOMS: atom_id res chain seq x y z
N MET A 1 7.13 -7.96 -11.94
CA MET A 1 6.94 -8.89 -13.08
C MET A 1 6.72 -8.14 -14.39
N GLN A 2 5.72 -7.26 -14.53
CA GLN A 2 5.51 -6.52 -15.79
C GLN A 2 6.75 -5.76 -16.29
N SER A 3 7.47 -5.05 -15.41
CA SER A 3 8.74 -4.41 -15.81
C SER A 3 9.85 -5.39 -16.21
N ILE A 4 9.86 -6.57 -15.60
CA ILE A 4 10.86 -7.63 -15.88
C ILE A 4 10.54 -8.30 -17.23
N SER A 5 9.26 -8.48 -17.55
CA SER A 5 8.81 -9.20 -18.75
C SER A 5 8.60 -8.32 -19.98
N HIS A 6 8.28 -7.03 -19.81
CA HIS A 6 7.92 -6.11 -20.90
C HIS A 6 8.67 -4.77 -20.88
N GLY A 7 9.65 -4.63 -19.98
CA GLY A 7 10.51 -3.45 -19.90
C GLY A 7 9.97 -2.31 -19.03
N LYS A 8 10.79 -1.28 -18.84
CA LYS A 8 10.60 -0.19 -17.88
C LYS A 8 9.28 0.57 -18.10
N SER A 9 8.91 0.83 -19.35
CA SER A 9 7.68 1.56 -19.70
C SER A 9 6.41 0.84 -19.21
N SER A 10 6.35 -0.48 -19.37
CA SER A 10 5.25 -1.30 -18.86
C SER A 10 5.17 -1.28 -17.32
N GLY A 11 6.33 -1.26 -16.65
CA GLY A 11 6.41 -1.07 -15.20
C GLY A 11 5.84 0.28 -14.75
N LEU A 12 6.27 1.37 -15.39
CA LEU A 12 5.81 2.73 -15.08
C LEU A 12 4.30 2.90 -15.33
N ALA A 13 3.77 2.33 -16.41
CA ALA A 13 2.34 2.36 -16.69
C ALA A 13 1.51 1.71 -15.55
N THR A 14 1.95 0.54 -15.06
CA THR A 14 1.32 -0.12 -13.91
C THR A 14 1.46 0.70 -12.63
N VAL A 15 2.62 1.32 -12.39
CA VAL A 15 2.84 2.20 -11.22
C VAL A 15 1.89 3.41 -11.26
N SER A 16 1.77 4.11 -12.38
CA SER A 16 0.85 5.24 -12.52
C SER A 16 -0.61 4.83 -12.27
N GLY A 17 -1.01 3.64 -12.75
CA GLY A 17 -2.30 3.06 -12.42
C GLY A 17 -2.48 2.84 -10.92
N LEU A 18 -1.49 2.22 -10.28
CA LEU A 18 -1.51 1.92 -8.84
C LEU A 18 -1.60 3.20 -7.99
N ILE A 19 -0.84 4.24 -8.34
CA ILE A 19 -0.83 5.51 -7.63
C ILE A 19 -2.14 6.27 -7.81
N SER A 20 -2.70 6.32 -9.02
CA SER A 20 -4.02 6.95 -9.24
C SER A 20 -5.14 6.26 -8.46
N GLY A 21 -5.05 4.95 -8.19
CA GLY A 21 -5.98 4.24 -7.31
C GLY A 21 -5.98 4.76 -5.86
N CYS A 22 -4.87 5.33 -5.39
CA CYS A 22 -4.78 5.91 -4.04
C CYS A 22 -5.68 7.15 -3.88
N LEU A 23 -6.05 7.84 -4.97
CA LEU A 23 -7.01 8.95 -4.92
C LEU A 23 -8.39 8.48 -4.45
N VAL A 24 -8.81 7.27 -4.84
CA VAL A 24 -10.08 6.69 -4.42
C VAL A 24 -10.07 6.47 -2.90
N HIS A 25 -9.02 5.85 -2.38
CA HIS A 25 -8.88 5.61 -0.93
C HIS A 25 -8.75 6.92 -0.15
N THR A 26 -7.99 7.89 -0.66
CA THR A 26 -7.86 9.23 -0.07
C THR A 26 -9.22 9.90 0.02
N THR A 27 -10.00 9.87 -1.06
CA THR A 27 -11.35 10.47 -1.11
C THR A 27 -12.31 9.74 -0.15
N LEU A 28 -12.22 8.41 -0.07
CA LEU A 28 -13.01 7.60 0.86
C LEU A 28 -12.72 7.98 2.33
N VAL A 29 -11.46 8.19 2.69
CA VAL A 29 -11.11 8.66 4.05
C VAL A 29 -11.52 10.11 4.24
N ALA A 30 -11.20 10.98 3.28
CA ALA A 30 -11.46 12.41 3.35
C ALA A 30 -12.94 12.72 3.61
N PHE A 31 -13.85 12.04 2.91
CA PHE A 31 -15.28 12.29 3.03
C PHE A 31 -16.02 11.26 3.87
N GLY A 32 -15.67 9.97 3.78
CA GLY A 32 -16.34 8.92 4.54
C GLY A 32 -15.94 8.93 6.01
N VAL A 33 -14.63 8.90 6.29
CA VAL A 33 -14.12 8.76 7.66
C VAL A 33 -14.18 10.07 8.43
N SER A 34 -13.85 11.20 7.81
CA SER A 34 -13.93 12.53 8.45
C SER A 34 -15.30 12.80 9.09
N VAL A 35 -16.39 12.44 8.40
CA VAL A 35 -17.76 12.60 8.91
C VAL A 35 -18.04 11.66 10.09
N LEU A 36 -17.53 10.42 10.05
CA LEU A 36 -17.73 9.43 11.09
C LEU A 36 -16.92 9.77 12.35
N ILE A 37 -15.66 10.20 12.19
CA ILE A 37 -14.75 10.57 13.29
C ILE A 37 -15.28 11.79 14.06
N LYS A 38 -15.84 12.80 13.38
CA LYS A 38 -16.40 13.98 14.05
C LYS A 38 -17.63 13.67 14.90
N LYS A 39 -18.38 12.63 14.57
CA LYS A 39 -19.66 12.32 15.22
C LYS A 39 -19.56 11.35 16.39
N ASN A 40 -18.60 10.42 16.40
CA ASN A 40 -18.57 9.36 17.43
C ASN A 40 -17.16 8.77 17.67
N ASP A 41 -16.65 8.95 18.88
CA ASP A 41 -15.35 8.39 19.32
C ASP A 41 -15.32 6.86 19.34
N TYR A 42 -16.46 6.21 19.62
CA TYR A 42 -16.56 4.75 19.58
C TYR A 42 -16.39 4.20 18.16
N LEU A 43 -16.92 4.90 17.14
CA LEU A 43 -16.73 4.48 15.75
C LEU A 43 -15.26 4.58 15.34
N PHE A 44 -14.57 5.64 15.76
CA PHE A 44 -13.14 5.78 15.52
C PHE A 44 -12.35 4.65 16.18
N LEU A 45 -12.67 4.31 17.44
CA LEU A 45 -12.04 3.20 18.14
C LEU A 45 -12.27 1.86 17.42
N ILE A 46 -13.50 1.60 16.94
CA ILE A 46 -13.82 0.38 16.18
C ILE A 46 -12.97 0.29 14.91
N ILE A 47 -12.83 1.39 14.16
CA ILE A 47 -12.01 1.43 12.94
C ILE A 47 -10.54 1.14 13.28
N LYS A 48 -10.00 1.75 14.34
CA LYS A 48 -8.63 1.50 14.81
C LYS A 48 -8.41 0.03 15.17
N LEU A 49 -9.30 -0.55 15.97
CA LEU A 49 -9.21 -1.94 16.40
C LEU A 49 -9.29 -2.89 15.20
N PHE A 50 -10.22 -2.65 14.28
CA PHE A 50 -10.38 -3.48 13.08
C PHE A 50 -9.15 -3.39 12.16
N GLY A 51 -8.62 -2.19 11.93
CA GLY A 51 -7.40 -2.00 11.13
C GLY A 51 -6.17 -2.66 11.75
N ALA A 52 -5.97 -2.49 13.07
CA ALA A 52 -4.88 -3.12 13.80
C ALA A 52 -4.99 -4.66 13.78
N ALA A 53 -6.17 -5.20 14.07
CA ALA A 53 -6.43 -6.64 14.01
C ALA A 53 -6.18 -7.21 12.61
N TYR A 54 -6.59 -6.50 11.56
CA TYR A 54 -6.35 -6.92 10.18
C TYR A 54 -4.86 -6.94 9.82
N LEU A 55 -4.09 -5.94 10.26
CA LEU A 55 -2.63 -5.93 10.06
C LEU A 55 -1.93 -7.06 10.81
N LEU A 56 -2.36 -7.37 12.03
CA LEU A 56 -1.85 -8.52 12.79
C LEU A 56 -2.21 -9.85 12.11
N TYR A 57 -3.43 -9.99 11.59
CA TYR A 57 -3.84 -11.13 10.78
C TYR A 57 -2.96 -11.30 9.54
N LEU A 58 -2.66 -10.20 8.84
CA LEU A 58 -1.74 -10.22 7.70
C LEU A 58 -0.31 -10.59 8.09
N ALA A 59 0.18 -10.08 9.23
CA ALA A 59 1.48 -10.45 9.78
C ALA A 59 1.55 -11.95 10.08
N TYR A 60 0.50 -12.52 10.69
CA TYR A 60 0.38 -13.96 10.92
C TYR A 60 0.33 -14.76 9.62
N LYS A 61 -0.41 -14.29 8.60
CA LYS A 61 -0.44 -14.94 7.28
C LYS A 61 0.94 -14.96 6.62
N VAL A 62 1.69 -13.87 6.73
CA VAL A 62 3.08 -13.80 6.26
C VAL A 62 3.96 -14.73 7.10
N PHE A 63 3.80 -14.78 8.42
CA PHE A 63 4.56 -15.69 9.28
C PHE A 63 4.37 -17.16 8.89
N LYS A 64 3.16 -17.58 8.51
CA LYS A 64 2.87 -18.94 8.02
C LYS A 64 3.33 -19.24 6.59
N SER A 65 3.70 -18.24 5.78
CA SER A 65 4.20 -18.50 4.43
C SER A 65 5.62 -19.07 4.46
N ASP A 66 6.00 -19.83 3.44
CA ASP A 66 7.30 -20.50 3.32
C ASP A 66 8.46 -19.57 2.96
N GLY A 67 8.22 -18.26 2.79
CA GLY A 67 9.26 -17.26 2.50
C GLY A 67 10.00 -17.47 1.17
N SER A 68 9.57 -18.45 0.39
CA SER A 68 10.06 -18.77 -0.94
C SER A 68 9.60 -17.71 -1.93
N LEU A 69 10.52 -17.22 -2.76
CA LEU A 69 10.21 -16.25 -3.82
C LEU A 69 10.13 -17.01 -5.14
N HIS A 70 8.91 -17.42 -5.50
CA HIS A 70 8.66 -18.07 -6.78
C HIS A 70 8.49 -17.04 -7.89
N PHE A 71 9.52 -16.86 -8.72
CA PHE A 71 9.39 -16.14 -9.97
C PHE A 71 8.73 -17.06 -11.01
N LYS A 72 7.49 -16.76 -11.40
CA LYS A 72 6.83 -17.47 -12.50
C LYS A 72 7.51 -17.06 -13.82
N SER A 73 8.40 -17.91 -14.33
CA SER A 73 8.86 -17.86 -15.71
C SER A 73 7.75 -18.43 -16.60
N GLY A 74 6.95 -17.54 -17.17
CA GLY A 74 5.93 -17.90 -18.16
C GLY A 74 5.76 -16.76 -19.15
N HIS A 75 5.29 -17.08 -20.36
CA HIS A 75 5.00 -16.08 -21.37
C HIS A 75 3.87 -15.17 -20.87
N VAL A 76 4.22 -13.95 -20.43
CA VAL A 76 3.22 -12.96 -20.05
C VAL A 76 2.74 -12.28 -21.35
N PRO A 77 1.44 -12.36 -21.70
CA PRO A 77 0.93 -11.75 -22.92
C PRO A 77 1.25 -10.26 -22.96
N LYS A 78 1.66 -9.76 -24.13
CA LYS A 78 1.94 -8.33 -24.33
C LYS A 78 0.66 -7.53 -24.07
N LYS A 79 0.70 -6.63 -23.10
CA LYS A 79 -0.39 -5.71 -22.79
C LYS A 79 -0.06 -4.30 -23.26
N THR A 80 -1.07 -3.55 -23.65
CA THR A 80 -0.91 -2.13 -23.97
C THR A 80 -0.66 -1.31 -22.70
N VAL A 81 -0.07 -0.12 -22.85
CA VAL A 81 0.16 0.84 -21.74
C VAL A 81 -1.14 1.11 -20.97
N LEU A 82 -2.25 1.31 -21.69
CA LEU A 82 -3.55 1.55 -21.08
C LEU A 82 -4.08 0.34 -20.29
N GLN A 83 -3.90 -0.88 -20.81
CA GLN A 83 -4.28 -2.09 -20.09
C GLN A 83 -3.47 -2.28 -18.80
N LEU A 84 -2.18 -1.95 -18.82
CA LEU A 84 -1.30 -2.01 -17.65
C LEU A 84 -1.64 -0.96 -16.61
N PHE A 85 -1.98 0.26 -17.06
CA PHE A 85 -2.50 1.32 -16.20
C PHE A 85 -3.80 0.86 -15.52
N LYS A 86 -4.80 0.42 -16.30
CA LYS A 86 -6.07 -0.08 -15.75
C LYS A 86 -5.84 -1.23 -14.77
N GLN A 87 -4.96 -2.16 -15.10
CA GLN A 87 -4.61 -3.26 -14.19
C GLN A 87 -4.05 -2.75 -12.87
N GLY A 88 -3.11 -1.80 -12.90
CA GLY A 88 -2.56 -1.19 -11.68
C GLY A 88 -3.62 -0.47 -10.85
N PHE A 89 -4.49 0.29 -11.52
CA PHE A 89 -5.59 1.02 -10.88
C PHE A 89 -6.58 0.08 -10.20
N LEU A 90 -7.13 -0.89 -10.93
CA LEU A 90 -8.08 -1.86 -10.36
C LEU A 90 -7.43 -2.69 -9.25
N MET A 91 -6.18 -3.09 -9.42
CA MET A 91 -5.44 -3.83 -8.40
C MET A 91 -5.30 -3.03 -7.10
N ASN A 92 -5.15 -1.71 -7.16
CA ASN A 92 -5.06 -0.87 -5.97
C ASN A 92 -6.43 -0.59 -5.36
N VAL A 93 -7.40 -0.18 -6.18
CA VAL A 93 -8.76 0.19 -5.71
C VAL A 93 -9.46 -1.00 -5.04
N LEU A 94 -9.31 -2.21 -5.60
CA LEU A 94 -9.93 -3.42 -5.06
C LEU A 94 -9.13 -4.05 -3.92
N ASN A 95 -8.05 -3.42 -3.44
CA ASN A 95 -7.18 -3.99 -2.42
C ASN A 95 -7.65 -3.60 -1.01
N PRO A 96 -8.28 -4.53 -0.25
CA PRO A 96 -8.77 -4.23 1.09
C PRO A 96 -7.63 -3.85 2.05
N LYS A 97 -6.39 -4.32 1.81
CA LYS A 97 -5.23 -3.93 2.62
C LYS A 97 -4.92 -2.45 2.48
N VAL A 98 -5.04 -1.87 1.30
CA VAL A 98 -4.76 -0.44 1.07
C VAL A 98 -5.87 0.39 1.70
N SER A 99 -7.13 0.04 1.48
CA SER A 99 -8.26 0.74 2.10
C SER A 99 -8.15 0.75 3.62
N LEU A 100 -7.89 -0.41 4.24
CA LEU A 100 -7.80 -0.51 5.70
C LEU A 100 -6.59 0.25 6.26
N PHE A 101 -5.47 0.27 5.54
CA PHE A 101 -4.32 1.09 5.90
C PHE A 101 -4.70 2.58 5.92
N PHE A 102 -5.33 3.09 4.85
CA PHE A 102 -5.77 4.48 4.79
C PHE A 102 -6.77 4.81 5.91
N LEU A 103 -7.80 3.97 6.08
CA LEU A 103 -8.86 4.15 7.07
C LEU A 103 -8.33 4.20 8.52
N ALA A 104 -7.43 3.29 8.87
CA ALA A 104 -6.98 3.14 10.26
C ALA A 104 -5.75 3.98 10.60
N LEU A 105 -4.90 4.29 9.61
CA LEU A 105 -3.64 4.99 9.84
C LEU A 105 -3.74 6.49 9.62
N PHE A 106 -4.36 6.95 8.53
CA PHE A 106 -4.32 8.37 8.15
C PHE A 106 -4.91 9.32 9.21
N PRO A 107 -6.01 8.97 9.92
CA PRO A 107 -6.52 9.85 10.96
C PRO A 107 -5.50 10.17 12.06
N GLY A 108 -4.59 9.24 12.36
CA GLY A 108 -3.52 9.43 13.34
C GLY A 108 -2.41 10.40 12.92
N PHE A 109 -2.49 10.94 11.69
CA PHE A 109 -1.56 11.90 11.13
C PHE A 109 -2.20 13.27 10.84
N LEU A 110 -3.45 13.49 11.29
CA LEU A 110 -4.01 14.84 11.29
C LEU A 110 -3.14 15.75 12.17
N PHE A 111 -2.79 16.91 11.64
CA PHE A 111 -1.71 17.76 12.14
C PHE A 111 -2.17 19.18 12.52
N SER A 112 -3.44 19.51 12.28
CA SER A 112 -3.99 20.83 12.57
C SER A 112 -5.41 20.73 13.14
N THR A 113 -5.71 21.55 14.14
CA THR A 113 -7.05 21.70 14.71
C THR A 113 -7.87 22.79 14.00
N THR A 114 -7.24 23.62 13.17
CA THR A 114 -7.88 24.75 12.47
C THR A 114 -8.21 24.43 11.02
N LEU A 115 -7.47 23.52 10.38
CA LEU A 115 -7.73 23.07 9.01
C LEU A 115 -8.82 21.99 8.99
N SER A 116 -9.62 21.97 7.92
CA SER A 116 -10.58 20.88 7.72
C SER A 116 -9.86 19.54 7.54
N ASP A 117 -10.39 18.49 8.15
CA ASP A 117 -9.84 17.13 8.06
C ASP A 117 -9.76 16.67 6.60
N VAL A 118 -10.75 17.06 5.77
CA VAL A 118 -10.76 16.79 4.32
C VAL A 118 -9.49 17.32 3.65
N THR A 119 -9.15 18.59 3.92
CA THR A 119 -7.94 19.23 3.37
C THR A 119 -6.70 18.48 3.85
N GLN A 120 -6.61 18.18 5.14
CA GLN A 120 -5.47 17.45 5.71
C GLN A 120 -5.31 16.05 5.10
N PHE A 121 -6.41 15.33 4.90
CA PHE A 121 -6.39 14.01 4.24
C PHE A 121 -5.91 14.09 2.79
N TYR A 122 -6.30 15.11 2.03
CA TYR A 122 -5.77 15.31 0.68
C TYR A 122 -4.28 15.65 0.69
N VAL A 123 -3.81 16.49 1.61
CA VAL A 123 -2.37 16.80 1.78
C VAL A 123 -1.58 15.51 2.05
N LEU A 124 -2.03 14.70 3.02
CA LEU A 124 -1.43 13.40 3.33
C LEU A 124 -1.50 12.43 2.15
N GLY A 125 -2.63 12.37 1.44
CA GLY A 125 -2.81 11.53 0.27
C GLY A 125 -1.85 11.89 -0.86
N PHE A 126 -1.72 13.18 -1.19
CA PHE A 126 -0.78 13.66 -2.20
C PHE A 126 0.67 13.42 -1.81
N LEU A 127 1.02 13.64 -0.55
CA LEU A 127 2.36 13.32 -0.04
C LEU A 127 2.65 11.82 -0.18
N PHE A 128 1.72 10.98 0.25
CA PHE A 128 1.83 9.52 0.11
C PHE A 128 1.98 9.09 -1.35
N MET A 129 1.18 9.67 -2.25
CA MET A 129 1.25 9.37 -3.69
C MET A 129 2.58 9.81 -4.31
N ALA A 130 3.11 10.98 -3.95
CA ALA A 130 4.39 11.47 -4.47
C ALA A 130 5.54 10.54 -4.04
N VAL A 131 5.62 10.23 -2.74
CA VAL A 131 6.65 9.32 -2.21
C VAL A 131 6.51 7.93 -2.82
N SER A 132 5.29 7.40 -2.89
CA SER A 132 5.02 6.07 -3.47
C SER A 132 5.35 6.01 -4.95
N PHE A 133 5.07 7.08 -5.71
CA PHE A 133 5.39 7.15 -7.13
C PHE A 133 6.89 7.10 -7.36
N ILE A 134 7.69 7.85 -6.59
CA ILE A 134 9.15 7.82 -6.67
C ILE A 134 9.66 6.42 -6.36
N ILE A 135 9.28 5.85 -5.21
CA ILE A 135 9.76 4.54 -4.78
C ILE A 135 9.39 3.44 -5.77
N PHE A 136 8.12 3.37 -6.18
CA PHE A 136 7.66 2.31 -7.08
C PHE A 136 8.18 2.49 -8.51
N SER A 137 8.39 3.72 -8.97
CA SER A 137 9.03 3.97 -10.27
C SER A 137 10.50 3.54 -10.25
N SER A 138 11.25 3.86 -9.18
CA SER A 138 12.62 3.38 -9.01
C SER A 138 12.70 1.85 -9.00
N ILE A 139 11.80 1.19 -8.26
CA ILE A 139 11.71 -0.28 -8.25
C ILE A 139 11.36 -0.82 -9.63
N ALA A 140 10.41 -0.19 -10.34
CA ALA A 140 10.04 -0.60 -11.69
C ALA A 140 11.23 -0.49 -12.66
N ILE A 141 11.98 0.61 -12.62
CA ILE A 141 13.14 0.84 -13.49
C ILE A 141 14.26 -0.17 -13.20
N LEU A 142 14.47 -0.50 -11.92
CA LEU A 142 15.54 -1.40 -11.46
C LEU A 142 15.09 -2.86 -11.35
N ALA A 143 13.85 -3.18 -11.73
CA ALA A 143 13.25 -4.49 -11.47
C ALA A 143 14.04 -5.66 -12.08
N GLY A 144 14.68 -5.45 -13.25
CA GLY A 144 15.54 -6.46 -13.88
C GLY A 144 16.75 -6.80 -13.01
N THR A 145 17.51 -5.80 -12.57
CA THR A 145 18.67 -5.96 -11.70
C THR A 145 18.28 -6.54 -10.33
N ILE A 146 17.21 -6.00 -9.72
CA ILE A 146 16.71 -6.46 -8.42
C ILE A 146 16.29 -7.93 -8.51
N SER A 147 15.62 -8.35 -9.60
CA SER A 147 15.18 -9.74 -9.76
C SER A 147 16.35 -10.72 -9.83
N ILE A 148 17.42 -10.37 -10.55
CA ILE A 148 18.62 -11.22 -10.65
C ILE A 148 19.29 -11.33 -9.27
N TYR A 149 19.46 -10.21 -8.57
CA TYR A 149 20.07 -10.20 -7.24
C TYR A 149 19.29 -11.03 -6.21
N ILE A 150 17.96 -10.93 -6.23
CA ILE A 150 17.07 -11.73 -5.37
C ILE A 150 17.18 -13.23 -5.66
N GLN A 151 17.26 -13.62 -6.93
CA GLN A 151 17.37 -15.03 -7.33
C GLN A 151 18.72 -15.65 -6.92
N GLN A 152 19.79 -14.84 -6.88
CA GLN A 152 21.12 -15.30 -6.48
C GLN A 152 21.27 -15.51 -4.96
N HIS A 153 20.46 -14.83 -4.13
CA HIS A 153 20.59 -14.90 -2.67
C HIS A 153 19.38 -15.56 -2.01
N LYS A 154 19.54 -16.85 -1.65
CA LYS A 154 18.48 -17.70 -1.06
C LYS A 154 17.86 -17.15 0.23
N HIS A 155 18.55 -16.27 0.96
CA HIS A 155 18.08 -15.72 2.23
C HIS A 155 17.24 -14.44 2.10
N ILE A 156 17.24 -13.76 0.94
CA ILE A 156 16.54 -12.46 0.79
C ILE A 156 15.03 -12.60 1.03
N GLY A 157 14.42 -13.71 0.58
CA GLY A 157 13.00 -13.98 0.84
C GLY A 157 12.66 -14.00 2.34
N ARG A 158 13.56 -14.55 3.17
CA ARG A 158 13.39 -14.57 4.63
C ARG A 158 13.52 -13.18 5.25
N TYR A 159 14.46 -12.36 4.79
CA TYR A 159 14.60 -10.97 5.28
C TYR A 159 13.38 -10.12 4.90
N LEU A 160 12.92 -10.19 3.65
CA LEU A 160 11.73 -9.48 3.19
C LEU A 160 10.47 -9.91 3.96
N LYS A 161 10.34 -11.21 4.24
CA LYS A 161 9.26 -11.78 5.06
C LYS A 161 9.24 -11.16 6.45
N TRP A 162 10.37 -11.17 7.16
CA TRP A 162 10.46 -10.60 8.52
C TRP A 162 10.28 -9.08 8.52
N LEU A 163 10.85 -8.38 7.55
CA LEU A 163 10.64 -6.94 7.38
C LEU A 163 9.14 -6.62 7.23
N GLN A 164 8.42 -7.37 6.40
CA GLN A 164 6.98 -7.19 6.22
C GLN A 164 6.18 -7.43 7.52
N ILE A 165 6.55 -8.45 8.31
CA ILE A 165 5.93 -8.72 9.61
C ILE A 165 6.18 -7.57 10.58
N VAL A 166 7.42 -7.11 10.71
CA VAL A 166 7.80 -6.01 11.59
C VAL A 166 7.05 -4.73 11.21
N VAL A 167 6.94 -4.43 9.91
CA VAL A 167 6.19 -3.27 9.42
C VAL A 167 4.70 -3.38 9.78
N PHE A 168 4.05 -4.54 9.55
CA PHE A 168 2.62 -4.69 9.90
C PHE A 168 2.36 -4.61 11.41
N VAL A 169 3.21 -5.26 12.22
CA VAL A 169 3.09 -5.20 13.68
C VAL A 169 3.36 -3.78 14.19
N GLY A 170 4.40 -3.12 13.68
CA GLY A 170 4.73 -1.74 14.05
C GLY A 170 3.61 -0.75 13.72
N ILE A 171 3.01 -0.86 12.53
CA ILE A 171 1.86 -0.04 12.14
C ILE A 171 0.63 -0.37 13.02
N ALA A 172 0.37 -1.64 13.31
CA ALA A 172 -0.75 -2.03 14.18
C ALA A 172 -0.61 -1.45 15.59
N VAL A 173 0.58 -1.53 16.17
CA VAL A 173 0.92 -0.92 17.46
C VAL A 173 0.74 0.60 17.39
N PHE A 174 1.29 1.25 16.37
CA PHE A 174 1.12 2.69 16.18
C PHE A 174 -0.36 3.09 16.11
N ILE A 175 -1.18 2.37 15.34
CA ILE A 175 -2.62 2.62 15.25
C ILE A 175 -3.24 2.53 16.64
N LEU A 176 -2.97 1.48 17.42
CA LEU A 176 -3.56 1.33 18.76
C LEU A 176 -3.21 2.52 19.69
N PHE A 177 -1.95 2.97 19.68
CA PHE A 177 -1.47 4.06 20.53
C PHE A 177 -1.70 5.48 19.97
N SER A 178 -2.07 5.62 18.69
CA SER A 178 -2.35 6.91 18.08
C SER A 178 -3.54 7.58 18.77
N LYS A 179 -3.34 8.82 19.22
CA LYS A 179 -4.41 9.64 19.79
C LYS A 179 -5.26 10.23 18.65
N LYS A 180 -6.54 10.50 18.96
CA LYS A 180 -7.44 11.21 18.06
C LYS A 180 -6.94 12.63 17.83
#